data_AF-A0A1Q7FFW1-F1
#
_entry.id   AF-A0A1Q7FFW1-F1
#
_cell.length_a   1.000
_cell.length_b   1.000
_cell.length_c   1.000
_cell.angle_alpha   90.00
_cell.angle_beta   90.00
_cell.angle_gamma   90.00
#
_symmetry.space_group_name_H-M   'P 1'
#
loop_
_entity.id
_entity.type
_entity.pdbx_description
1 polymer ?
#
loop_
_entity_poly.entity_id
_entity_poly.type
_entity_poly.pdbx_seq_one_letter_code
_entity_poly.pdbx_strand_id
1 'polypeptide(L)'
;MQYHKAAHIGQERSRKAQIKLFDYTGFAMLTYTIKQGKAGFEPVGEEDLAGKMRKGNEAMIFICDKDGYAKAQSRPMPVDQGEEIFKKMLADGMLEFAGEIRTVS
;
A
#
# COMPACT_ATOMS: atom_id res chain seq x y z
N MET A 1 3.80 5.62 21.52
CA MET A 1 2.50 4.90 21.69
C MET A 1 2.82 3.47 22.13
N GLN A 2 1.97 2.80 22.92
CA GLN A 2 2.18 1.37 23.22
C GLN A 2 1.99 0.54 21.94
N TYR A 3 2.88 -0.42 21.67
CA TYR A 3 2.91 -1.23 20.45
C TYR A 3 1.53 -1.77 20.05
N HIS A 4 0.80 -2.36 21.00
CA HIS A 4 -0.52 -2.94 20.75
C HIS A 4 -1.55 -1.94 20.20
N LYS A 5 -1.51 -0.69 20.68
CA LYS A 5 -2.41 0.36 20.20
C LYS A 5 -2.06 0.80 18.78
N ALA A 6 -0.77 0.95 18.49
CA ALA A 6 -0.29 1.27 17.15
C ALA A 6 -0.65 0.15 16.15
N ALA A 7 -0.42 -1.11 16.52
CA ALA A 7 -0.75 -2.26 15.69
C ALA A 7 -2.24 -2.38 15.40
N HIS A 8 -3.11 -2.13 16.38
CA HIS A 8 -4.57 -2.19 16.18
C HIS A 8 -5.07 -1.12 15.20
N ILE A 9 -4.66 0.14 15.39
CA ILE A 9 -5.02 1.25 14.47
C ILE A 9 -4.48 0.98 13.07
N GLY A 10 -3.23 0.53 13.00
CA GLY A 10 -2.58 0.14 11.77
C GLY A 10 -3.29 -0.97 11.01
N GLN A 11 -3.75 -1.99 11.72
CA GLN A 11 -4.48 -3.11 11.14
C GLN A 11 -5.79 -2.67 10.50
N GLU A 12 -6.52 -1.75 11.13
CA GLU A 12 -7.74 -1.21 10.54
C GLU A 12 -7.46 -0.44 9.24
N ARG A 13 -6.42 0.41 9.25
CA ARG A 13 -5.99 1.19 8.08
C ARG A 13 -5.57 0.27 6.93
N SER A 14 -4.76 -0.75 7.22
CA SER A 14 -4.30 -1.69 6.20
C SER A 14 -5.39 -2.61 5.68
N ARG A 15 -6.39 -2.96 6.52
CA ARG A 15 -7.57 -3.70 6.06
C ARG A 15 -8.43 -2.87 5.10
N LYS A 16 -8.64 -1.58 5.37
CA LYS A 16 -9.34 -0.67 4.45
C LYS A 16 -8.61 -0.57 3.10
N ALA A 17 -7.28 -0.41 3.14
CA ALA A 17 -6.44 -0.40 1.95
C ALA A 17 -6.50 -1.74 1.19
N GLN A 18 -6.52 -2.87 1.91
CA GLN A 18 -6.61 -4.20 1.30
C GLN A 18 -7.92 -4.37 0.52
N ILE A 19 -9.06 -4.02 1.11
CA ILE A 19 -10.36 -4.11 0.44
C ILE A 19 -10.39 -3.20 -0.79
N LYS A 20 -9.95 -1.95 -0.64
CA LYS A 20 -9.90 -0.99 -1.76
C LYS A 20 -9.01 -1.51 -2.91
N LEU A 21 -7.82 -2.04 -2.60
CA LEU A 21 -6.93 -2.57 -3.64
C LEU A 21 -7.51 -3.83 -4.30
N PHE A 22 -8.20 -4.68 -3.52
CA PHE A 22 -8.88 -5.87 -4.04
C PHE A 22 -9.90 -5.52 -5.13
N ASP A 23 -10.64 -4.42 -4.98
CA ASP A 23 -11.61 -3.95 -5.98
C ASP A 23 -10.97 -3.60 -7.33
N TYR A 24 -9.68 -3.26 -7.33
CA TYR A 24 -8.91 -2.98 -8.56
C TYR A 24 -8.26 -4.22 -9.17
N THR A 25 -7.73 -5.10 -8.33
CA THR A 25 -6.79 -6.15 -8.76
C THR A 25 -7.36 -7.57 -8.66
N GLY A 26 -8.52 -7.75 -8.00
CA GLY A 26 -9.09 -9.04 -7.66
C GLY A 26 -8.32 -9.83 -6.59
N PHE A 27 -7.19 -9.29 -6.11
CA PHE A 27 -6.40 -9.85 -5.02
C PHE A 27 -5.52 -8.78 -4.37
N ALA A 28 -5.59 -8.68 -3.04
CA ALA A 28 -4.71 -7.81 -2.26
C ALA A 28 -4.28 -8.48 -0.96
N MET A 29 -2.98 -8.47 -0.69
CA MET A 29 -2.36 -8.89 0.56
C MET A 29 -2.24 -7.69 1.50
N LEU A 30 -2.60 -7.87 2.76
CA LEU A 30 -2.34 -6.90 3.83
C LEU A 30 -0.85 -6.96 4.21
N THR A 31 -0.18 -5.81 4.25
CA THR A 31 1.27 -5.71 4.45
C THR A 31 1.62 -5.05 5.80
N TYR A 32 2.21 -3.85 5.84
CA TYR A 32 2.54 -3.19 7.11
C TYR A 32 1.29 -2.71 7.84
N THR A 33 1.27 -2.89 9.15
CA THR A 33 0.32 -2.24 10.06
C THR A 33 1.02 -1.23 10.97
N ILE A 34 2.32 -1.40 11.18
CA ILE A 34 3.14 -0.52 12.00
C ILE A 34 4.40 -0.12 11.24
N LYS A 35 4.94 1.05 11.59
CA LYS A 35 6.25 1.53 11.17
C LYS A 35 7.06 2.01 12.37
N GLN A 36 8.38 2.00 12.21
CA GLN A 36 9.30 2.48 13.22
C GLN A 36 9.51 3.98 13.04
N GLY A 37 8.94 4.77 13.94
CA GLY A 37 9.12 6.21 14.03
C GLY A 37 10.27 6.58 14.98
N LYS A 38 10.56 7.88 15.07
CA LYS A 38 11.66 8.40 15.92
C LYS A 38 11.44 8.15 17.42
N ALA A 39 10.18 8.07 17.85
CA ALA A 39 9.79 7.89 19.25
C ALA A 39 9.27 6.46 19.56
N GLY A 40 9.50 5.49 18.66
CA GLY A 40 9.07 4.11 18.82
C GLY A 40 8.13 3.64 17.71
N PHE A 41 7.14 2.81 18.05
CA PHE A 41 6.19 2.26 17.09
C PHE A 41 5.02 3.21 16.83
N GLU A 42 4.73 3.40 15.55
CA GLU A 42 3.62 4.20 15.05
C GLU A 42 2.77 3.35 14.09
N PRO A 43 1.44 3.54 14.03
CA PRO A 43 0.64 2.92 12.98
C PRO A 43 1.09 3.44 11.61
N VAL A 44 0.91 2.62 10.56
CA VAL A 44 0.95 3.12 9.19
C VAL A 44 -0.01 4.30 9.01
N GLY A 45 0.35 5.23 8.12
CA GLY A 45 -0.40 6.46 7.88
C GLY A 45 -1.84 6.23 7.42
N GLU A 46 -2.64 7.26 7.57
CA GLU A 46 -4.07 7.22 7.24
C GLU A 46 -4.31 7.37 5.73
N GLU A 47 -3.41 8.08 5.06
CA GLU A 47 -3.47 8.40 3.65
C GLU A 47 -3.42 7.13 2.79
N ASP A 48 -4.29 7.04 1.79
CA ASP A 48 -4.26 5.97 0.78
C ASP A 48 -3.67 6.52 -0.51
N LEU A 49 -2.37 6.32 -0.71
CA LEU A 49 -1.70 6.72 -1.95
C LEU A 49 -1.51 5.52 -2.87
N ALA A 50 -1.68 5.72 -4.17
CA ALA A 50 -1.43 4.71 -5.18
C ALA A 50 0.08 4.59 -5.40
N GLY A 51 0.61 3.38 -5.22
CA GLY A 51 2.01 3.05 -5.49
C GLY A 51 2.13 1.95 -6.52
N LYS A 52 3.25 1.92 -7.25
CA LYS A 52 3.61 0.81 -8.15
C LYS A 52 5.09 0.51 -8.06
N MET A 53 5.45 -0.75 -8.30
CA MET A 53 6.83 -1.19 -8.42
C MET A 53 6.94 -2.16 -9.58
N ARG A 54 8.03 -2.06 -10.34
CA ARG A 54 8.34 -2.99 -11.42
C ARG A 54 9.48 -3.92 -11.00
N LYS A 55 9.34 -5.21 -11.31
CA LYS A 55 10.39 -6.22 -11.13
C LYS A 55 10.48 -7.05 -12.42
N GLY A 56 11.47 -6.74 -13.25
CA GLY A 56 11.60 -7.37 -14.58
C GLY A 56 10.41 -7.03 -15.49
N ASN A 57 9.67 -8.05 -15.91
CA ASN A 57 8.47 -7.92 -16.75
C ASN A 57 7.16 -7.97 -15.96
N GLU A 58 7.25 -7.90 -14.63
CA GLU A 58 6.08 -7.84 -13.75
C GLU A 58 5.99 -6.47 -13.08
N ALA A 59 4.76 -6.03 -12.85
CA ALA A 59 4.40 -4.91 -12.00
C ALA A 59 3.65 -5.42 -10.75
N MET A 60 3.80 -4.69 -9.66
CA MET A 60 3.03 -4.85 -8.44
C MET A 60 2.42 -3.48 -8.11
N ILE A 61 1.15 -3.50 -7.68
CA ILE A 61 0.39 -2.32 -7.31
C ILE A 61 0.18 -2.31 -5.81
N PHE A 62 0.23 -1.11 -5.22
CA PHE A 62 0.20 -0.91 -3.79
C PHE A 62 -0.77 0.21 -3.43
N ILE A 63 -1.29 0.12 -2.20
CA ILE A 63 -1.76 1.28 -1.47
C ILE A 63 -0.80 1.49 -0.31
N CYS A 64 -0.18 2.66 -0.23
CA CYS A 64 0.79 3.00 0.80
C CYS A 64 0.42 4.30 1.53
N ASP A 65 1.11 4.55 2.64
CA ASP A 65 1.08 5.86 3.29
C ASP A 65 2.07 6.85 2.67
N LYS A 66 2.05 8.09 3.15
CA LYS A 66 2.93 9.18 2.68
C LYS A 66 4.43 8.94 2.85
N ASP A 67 4.83 7.95 3.65
CA ASP A 67 6.24 7.60 3.86
C ASP A 67 6.63 6.35 3.04
N GLY A 68 5.72 5.87 2.18
CA GLY A 68 5.93 4.73 1.31
C GLY A 68 5.68 3.37 1.96
N TYR A 69 5.21 3.30 3.22
CA TYR A 69 4.90 2.02 3.85
C TYR A 69 3.68 1.39 3.19
N ALA A 70 3.88 0.28 2.49
CA ALA A 70 2.79 -0.46 1.86
C ALA A 70 1.81 -0.95 2.92
N LYS A 71 0.53 -0.60 2.77
CA LYS A 71 -0.60 -1.10 3.56
C LYS A 71 -1.26 -2.32 2.90
N ALA A 72 -1.30 -2.30 1.57
CA ALA A 72 -1.75 -3.42 0.76
C ALA A 72 -0.92 -3.58 -0.51
N GLN A 73 -0.83 -4.82 -1.01
CA GLN A 73 -0.06 -5.20 -2.19
C GLN A 73 -0.82 -6.19 -3.07
N SER A 74 -0.78 -6.00 -4.39
CA SER A 74 -1.31 -6.97 -5.37
C SER A 74 -0.37 -8.16 -5.57
N ARG A 75 -0.85 -9.19 -6.27
CA ARG A 75 0.07 -10.15 -6.91
C ARG A 75 0.91 -9.45 -7.98
N PRO A 76 2.11 -9.98 -8.29
CA PRO A 76 2.80 -9.64 -9.53
C PRO A 76 1.89 -9.91 -10.73
N MET A 77 1.92 -9.00 -11.70
CA MET A 77 1.13 -9.08 -12.93
C MET A 77 1.92 -8.50 -14.10
N PRO A 78 1.53 -8.72 -15.36
CA PRO A 78 2.16 -8.09 -16.51
C PRO A 78 2.21 -6.56 -16.37
N VAL A 79 3.32 -5.94 -16.80
CA VAL A 79 3.52 -4.48 -16.68
C VAL A 79 2.36 -3.67 -17.26
N ASP A 80 1.87 -4.05 -18.44
CA ASP A 80 0.80 -3.33 -19.11
C ASP A 80 -0.50 -3.34 -18.28
N GLN A 81 -0.83 -4.49 -17.68
CA GLN A 81 -1.98 -4.62 -16.78
C GLN A 81 -1.80 -3.76 -15.51
N GLY A 82 -0.60 -3.77 -14.93
CA GLY A 82 -0.29 -2.94 -13.76
C GLY A 82 -0.41 -1.45 -14.05
N GLU A 83 0.08 -0.99 -15.21
CA GLU A 83 -0.02 0.40 -15.64
C GLU A 83 -1.47 0.83 -15.89
N GLU A 84 -2.31 -0.04 -16.46
CA GLU A 84 -3.73 0.24 -16.66
C GLU A 84 -4.47 0.38 -15.32
N ILE A 85 -4.24 -0.55 -14.38
CA ILE A 85 -4.82 -0.48 -13.04
C ILE A 85 -4.37 0.79 -12.31
N PHE A 86 -3.08 1.12 -12.38
CA PHE A 86 -2.53 2.30 -11.74
C PHE A 86 -3.19 3.58 -12.28
N LYS A 87 -3.31 3.71 -13.60
CA LYS A 87 -4.00 4.85 -14.23
C LYS A 87 -5.46 4.93 -13.79
N LYS A 88 -6.15 3.79 -13.66
CA LYS A 88 -7.53 3.75 -13.16
C LYS A 88 -7.63 4.26 -11.72
N MET A 89 -6.72 3.85 -10.83
CA MET A 89 -6.68 4.36 -9.46
C MET A 89 -6.53 5.89 -9.41
N LEU A 90 -5.67 6.46 -10.26
CA LEU A 90 -5.50 7.92 -10.34
C LEU A 90 -6.74 8.61 -10.93
N ALA A 91 -7.37 8.02 -11.95
CA ALA A 91 -8.60 8.54 -12.54
C ALA A 91 -9.77 8.53 -11.54
N ASP A 92 -9.80 7.56 -10.63
CA ASP A 92 -10.77 7.47 -9.52
C ASP A 92 -10.43 8.43 -8.36
N GLY A 93 -9.39 9.26 -8.51
CA GLY A 93 -9.05 10.34 -7.59
C GLY A 93 -8.01 9.98 -6.53
N MET A 94 -7.37 8.81 -6.61
CA MET A 94 -6.24 8.50 -5.73
C MET A 94 -5.02 9.34 -6.11
N LEU A 95 -4.28 9.80 -5.10
CA LEU A 95 -3.01 10.48 -5.30
C LEU A 95 -1.89 9.48 -5.53
N GLU A 96 -1.00 9.78 -6.46
CA GLU A 96 0.21 8.99 -6.70
C GLU A 96 1.24 9.19 -5.58
N PHE A 97 1.86 8.09 -5.15
CA PHE A 97 3.09 8.12 -4.38
C PHE A 97 4.29 7.94 -5.30
N ALA A 98 5.08 9.00 -5.49
CA ALA A 98 6.25 9.01 -6.35
C ALA A 98 7.57 8.59 -5.66
N GLY A 99 7.51 8.18 -4.39
CA GLY A 99 8.68 7.76 -3.62
C GLY A 99 8.97 6.25 -3.69
N GLU A 100 9.93 5.80 -2.89
CA GLU A 100 10.26 4.37 -2.77
C GLU A 100 9.22 3.62 -1.92
N ILE A 101 8.64 2.57 -2.48
CA ILE A 101 7.69 1.70 -1.76
C ILE A 101 8.46 0.78 -0.82
N ARG A 102 8.11 0.85 0.46
CA ARG A 102 8.59 -0.07 1.49
C ARG A 102 7.65 -1.26 1.57
N THR A 103 8.14 -2.43 1.19
CA THR A 103 7.42 -3.71 1.30
C THR A 103 7.99 -4.55 2.42
N VAL A 104 7.16 -5.40 3.02
CA VAL A 104 7.63 -6.43 3.96
C VAL A 104 8.50 -7.43 3.19
N SER A 105 9.74 -7.63 3.65
CA SER A 105 10.69 -8.61 3.10
C SER A 105 10.47 -10.00 3.67
#